data_AF-A0AAV5BCU3-F1
#
_entry.id   AF-A0AAV5BCU3-F1
#
_cell.length_a   1.000
_cell.length_b   1.000
_cell.length_c   1.000
_cell.angle_alpha   90.00
_cell.angle_beta   90.00
_cell.angle_gamma   90.00
#
_symmetry.space_group_name_H-M   'P 1'
#
loop_
_entity.id
_entity.type
_entity.pdbx_description
1 polymer ?
#
loop_
_entity_poly.entity_id
_entity_poly.type
_entity_poly.pdbx_seq_one_letter_code
_entity_poly.pdbx_strand_id
1 'polypeptide(L)'
;MDGVEVQYSGWNKDGKAEIRRNEISYDGSDEAVQKFIDSIQIRVTPDSGLRNGDTVKVKASYSENARSLANVDVIRDSMECTVEGLHGEERTYDYNDETLEEKVTIDGYEIPSGITTEQGRQDYVTMKKIEDGKMKLEENNWEEEWYEGQSEEKTDWKDTTFRCEEFEFYRNAFYAAYDFGQASSQRYKIETIFENNQIAAYKVVFEKEGE
;
A
#
# COMPACT_ATOMS: atom_id res chain seq x y z
N MET A 1 -19.52 2.41 10.49
CA MET A 1 -18.82 1.23 11.03
C MET A 1 -17.42 1.71 11.06
N ASP A 2 -17.10 2.30 12.19
CA ASP A 2 -16.04 3.30 12.25
C ASP A 2 -14.75 2.57 12.58
N GLY A 3 -13.64 3.03 12.01
CA GLY A 3 -12.34 2.37 12.16
C GLY A 3 -12.17 1.09 11.34
N VAL A 4 -12.94 0.89 10.26
CA VAL A 4 -12.78 -0.23 9.32
C VAL A 4 -12.62 0.30 7.91
N GLU A 5 -11.45 0.07 7.32
CA GLU A 5 -11.13 0.41 5.94
C GLU A 5 -10.97 -0.89 5.12
N VAL A 6 -11.50 -0.89 3.91
CA VAL A 6 -11.32 -2.00 2.96
C VAL A 6 -10.36 -1.53 1.86
N GLN A 7 -9.27 -2.25 1.69
CA GLN A 7 -8.30 -1.97 0.63
C GLN A 7 -8.46 -2.99 -0.48
N TYR A 8 -8.54 -2.50 -1.71
CA TYR A 8 -8.59 -3.33 -2.91
C TYR A 8 -7.24 -3.31 -3.61
N SER A 9 -6.79 -4.47 -4.07
CA SER A 9 -5.53 -4.61 -4.79
C SER A 9 -5.63 -5.66 -5.90
N GLY A 10 -4.74 -5.57 -6.88
CA GLY A 10 -4.67 -6.52 -7.99
C GLY A 10 -5.47 -6.10 -9.22
N TRP A 11 -5.72 -7.10 -10.08
CA TRP A 11 -6.35 -6.92 -11.39
C TRP A 11 -7.85 -6.96 -11.32
N ASN A 12 -8.49 -6.22 -12.20
CA ASN A 12 -9.90 -6.33 -12.47
C ASN A 12 -10.19 -7.77 -12.95
N LYS A 13 -11.04 -8.50 -12.21
CA LYS A 13 -11.41 -9.94 -12.31
C LYS A 13 -10.56 -10.92 -11.51
N ASP A 14 -9.44 -10.49 -10.94
CA ASP A 14 -8.59 -11.27 -10.02
C ASP A 14 -8.26 -10.50 -8.74
N GLY A 15 -9.02 -9.44 -8.46
CA GLY A 15 -8.74 -8.50 -7.38
C GLY A 15 -8.98 -9.10 -6.01
N LYS A 16 -8.32 -8.55 -5.00
CA LYS A 16 -8.43 -8.96 -3.60
C LYS A 16 -8.93 -7.81 -2.74
N ALA A 17 -9.64 -8.15 -1.67
CA ALA A 17 -10.04 -7.21 -0.64
C ALA A 17 -9.41 -7.61 0.70
N GLU A 18 -8.75 -6.65 1.33
CA GLU A 18 -8.17 -6.81 2.66
C GLU A 18 -8.77 -5.78 3.61
N ILE A 19 -8.86 -6.15 4.90
CA ILE A 19 -9.39 -5.27 5.94
C ILE A 19 -8.24 -4.66 6.69
N ARG A 20 -8.21 -3.32 6.76
CA ARG A 20 -7.44 -2.60 7.76
C ARG A 20 -8.38 -2.17 8.89
N ARG A 21 -8.12 -2.71 10.08
CA ARG A 21 -8.80 -2.31 11.30
C ARG A 21 -7.97 -1.23 11.98
N ASN A 22 -8.55 -0.05 12.13
CA ASN A 22 -8.03 0.98 12.99
C ASN A 22 -8.43 0.68 14.45
N GLU A 23 -7.69 1.25 15.39
CA GLU A 23 -7.99 1.09 16.82
C GLU A 23 -9.43 1.53 17.12
N ILE A 24 -10.19 0.68 17.82
CA ILE A 24 -11.52 1.07 18.29
C ILE A 24 -11.32 1.98 19.48
N SER A 25 -11.63 3.27 19.30
CA SER A 25 -11.53 4.26 20.38
C SER A 25 -12.49 3.89 21.52
N TYR A 26 -11.91 3.60 22.68
CA TYR A 26 -12.63 3.37 23.93
C TYR A 26 -11.83 3.98 25.08
N ASP A 27 -12.38 5.02 25.70
CA ASP A 27 -11.77 5.80 26.78
C ASP A 27 -12.21 5.35 28.18
N GLY A 28 -13.04 4.30 28.26
CA GLY A 28 -13.53 3.73 29.51
C GLY A 28 -12.61 2.65 30.10
N SER A 29 -12.88 2.27 31.35
CA SER A 29 -12.11 1.26 32.08
C SER A 29 -12.87 -0.04 32.37
N ASP A 30 -14.04 -0.24 31.74
CA ASP A 30 -14.86 -1.45 31.94
C ASP A 30 -14.24 -2.66 31.23
N GLU A 31 -13.82 -3.66 32.02
CA GLU A 31 -13.21 -4.90 31.56
C GLU A 31 -14.17 -5.75 30.69
N ALA A 32 -15.47 -5.70 30.96
CA ALA A 32 -16.46 -6.43 30.16
C ALA A 32 -16.56 -5.82 28.75
N VAL A 33 -16.50 -4.49 28.65
CA VAL A 33 -16.49 -3.78 27.35
C VAL A 33 -15.20 -4.07 26.58
N GLN A 34 -14.04 -4.11 27.24
CA GLN A 34 -12.78 -4.52 26.59
C GLN A 34 -12.86 -5.95 26.04
N LYS A 35 -13.33 -6.91 26.84
CA LYS A 35 -13.53 -8.30 26.36
C LYS A 35 -14.51 -8.40 25.20
N PHE A 36 -15.52 -7.53 25.15
CA PHE A 36 -16.41 -7.45 24.00
C PHE A 36 -15.68 -6.94 22.75
N ILE A 37 -14.93 -5.83 22.87
CA ILE A 37 -14.13 -5.25 21.77
C ILE A 37 -13.11 -6.26 21.20
N ASP A 38 -12.45 -7.00 22.08
CA ASP A 38 -11.48 -8.05 21.72
C ASP A 38 -12.13 -9.22 20.98
N SER A 39 -13.42 -9.48 21.23
CA SER A 39 -14.15 -10.56 20.56
C SER A 39 -14.56 -10.23 19.12
N ILE A 40 -14.46 -8.96 18.70
CA ILE A 40 -14.90 -8.51 17.38
C ILE A 40 -13.93 -9.02 16.31
N GLN A 41 -14.46 -9.86 15.42
CA GLN A 41 -13.80 -10.30 14.19
C GLN A 41 -14.49 -9.69 12.98
N ILE A 42 -13.73 -9.12 12.06
CA ILE A 42 -14.26 -8.49 10.86
C ILE A 42 -13.84 -9.31 9.65
N ARG A 43 -14.75 -9.56 8.72
CA ARG A 43 -14.49 -10.27 7.47
C ARG A 43 -15.12 -9.55 6.29
N VAL A 44 -14.48 -9.66 5.14
CA VAL A 44 -14.97 -9.18 3.84
C VAL A 44 -15.29 -10.40 2.98
N THR A 45 -16.38 -10.34 2.23
CA THR A 45 -16.78 -11.43 1.33
C THR A 45 -17.54 -10.88 0.12
N PRO A 46 -17.19 -11.29 -1.11
CA PRO A 46 -15.98 -12.05 -1.47
C PRO A 46 -14.69 -11.24 -1.19
N ASP A 47 -13.59 -11.95 -0.93
CA ASP A 47 -12.27 -11.36 -0.62
C ASP A 47 -11.27 -11.51 -1.78
N SER A 48 -11.66 -12.20 -2.86
CA SER A 48 -10.82 -12.52 -4.00
C SER A 48 -11.65 -12.70 -5.28
N GLY A 49 -11.00 -12.64 -6.45
CA GLY A 49 -11.68 -12.73 -7.75
C GLY A 49 -12.54 -11.52 -8.07
N LEU A 50 -12.20 -10.37 -7.48
CA LEU A 50 -13.00 -9.15 -7.54
C LEU A 50 -12.78 -8.40 -8.85
N ARG A 51 -13.81 -7.71 -9.32
CA ARG A 51 -13.75 -6.72 -10.41
C ARG A 51 -14.30 -5.37 -9.95
N ASN A 52 -13.86 -4.29 -10.62
CA ASN A 52 -14.43 -2.97 -10.38
C ASN A 52 -15.94 -2.98 -10.61
N GLY A 53 -16.68 -2.40 -9.67
CA GLY A 53 -18.13 -2.40 -9.64
C GLY A 53 -18.77 -3.59 -8.91
N ASP A 54 -18.01 -4.61 -8.50
CA ASP A 54 -18.53 -5.64 -7.60
C ASP A 54 -18.88 -5.03 -6.24
N THR A 55 -19.82 -5.67 -5.53
CA THR A 55 -20.16 -5.32 -4.16
C THR A 55 -19.59 -6.36 -3.21
N VAL A 56 -18.77 -5.93 -2.27
CA VAL A 56 -18.29 -6.77 -1.17
C VAL A 56 -19.05 -6.45 0.11
N LYS A 57 -19.29 -7.48 0.91
CA LYS A 57 -19.95 -7.34 2.21
C LYS A 57 -18.91 -7.44 3.33
N VAL A 58 -18.82 -6.40 4.13
CA VAL A 58 -18.05 -6.39 5.37
C VAL A 58 -18.99 -6.74 6.52
N LYS A 59 -18.60 -7.72 7.34
CA LYS A 59 -19.39 -8.15 8.50
C LYS A 59 -18.50 -8.33 9.72
N ALA A 60 -18.90 -7.71 10.82
CA ALA A 60 -18.39 -7.99 12.15
C ALA A 60 -19.16 -9.18 12.76
N SER A 61 -18.42 -10.06 13.42
CA SER A 61 -18.94 -11.13 14.27
C SER A 61 -18.30 -10.98 15.65
N TYR A 62 -19.07 -11.20 16.71
CA TYR A 62 -18.63 -11.00 18.08
C TYR A 62 -19.32 -12.01 19.01
N SER A 63 -18.84 -12.12 20.25
CA SER A 63 -19.45 -13.00 21.25
C SER A 63 -20.71 -12.36 21.84
N GLU A 64 -21.89 -12.94 21.60
CA GLU A 64 -23.15 -12.50 22.22
C GLU A 64 -23.11 -12.54 23.75
N ASN A 65 -22.35 -13.49 24.32
CA ASN A 65 -22.13 -13.57 25.76
C ASN A 65 -21.33 -12.36 26.25
N ALA A 66 -20.24 -12.00 25.55
CA ALA A 66 -19.45 -10.82 25.91
C ALA A 66 -20.25 -9.53 25.73
N ARG A 67 -21.05 -9.43 24.67
CA ARG A 67 -21.95 -8.28 24.41
C ARG A 67 -22.96 -8.10 25.54
N SER A 68 -23.61 -9.19 25.96
CA SER A 68 -24.62 -9.17 27.02
C SER A 68 -24.01 -8.84 28.38
N LEU A 69 -22.82 -9.36 28.68
CA LEU A 69 -22.07 -9.04 29.91
C LEU A 69 -21.65 -7.56 29.96
N ALA A 70 -21.25 -7.02 28.82
CA ALA A 70 -20.87 -5.61 28.67
C ALA A 70 -22.08 -4.66 28.57
N ASN A 71 -23.31 -5.21 28.48
CA ASN A 71 -24.54 -4.45 28.24
C ASN A 71 -24.43 -3.48 27.03
N VAL A 72 -23.82 -3.96 25.95
CA VAL A 72 -23.58 -3.17 24.73
C VAL A 72 -24.66 -3.42 23.68
N ASP A 73 -25.19 -2.34 23.13
CA ASP A 73 -26.07 -2.37 21.96
C ASP A 73 -25.27 -2.15 20.67
N VAL A 74 -25.39 -3.09 19.74
CA VAL A 74 -24.72 -3.01 18.44
C VAL A 74 -25.63 -2.33 17.44
N ILE A 75 -25.25 -1.13 17.01
CA ILE A 75 -26.04 -0.30 16.09
C ILE A 75 -25.92 -0.80 14.65
N ARG A 76 -24.72 -1.23 14.23
CA ARG A 76 -24.45 -1.75 12.88
C ARG A 76 -23.29 -2.74 12.90
N ASP A 77 -23.52 -3.95 12.40
CA ASP A 77 -22.53 -5.03 12.33
C ASP A 77 -22.06 -5.34 10.89
N SER A 78 -22.64 -4.67 9.90
CA SER A 78 -22.35 -4.93 8.50
C SER A 78 -22.46 -3.69 7.62
N MET A 79 -21.71 -3.71 6.52
CA MET A 79 -21.78 -2.72 5.47
C MET A 79 -21.46 -3.34 4.12
N GLU A 80 -21.91 -2.69 3.06
CA GLU A 80 -21.57 -3.03 1.69
C GLU A 80 -20.66 -1.96 1.12
N CYS A 81 -19.65 -2.39 0.39
CA CYS A 81 -18.66 -1.51 -0.25
C CYS A 81 -18.58 -1.88 -1.73
N THR A 82 -18.53 -0.88 -2.59
CA THR A 82 -18.26 -1.09 -4.02
C THR A 82 -16.76 -1.20 -4.22
N VAL A 83 -16.34 -2.18 -5.02
CA VAL A 83 -14.94 -2.39 -5.39
C VAL A 83 -14.56 -1.38 -6.46
N GLU A 84 -13.50 -0.62 -6.20
CA GLU A 84 -12.97 0.39 -7.11
C GLU A 84 -11.43 0.35 -7.07
N GLY A 85 -10.80 0.91 -8.11
CA GLY A 85 -9.33 1.06 -8.15
C GLY A 85 -8.54 -0.17 -8.62
N LEU A 86 -9.18 -1.29 -8.96
CA LEU A 86 -8.48 -2.44 -9.57
C LEU A 86 -8.03 -2.11 -10.99
N HIS A 87 -6.86 -2.61 -11.38
CA HIS A 87 -6.28 -2.33 -12.70
C HIS A 87 -6.93 -3.19 -13.80
N GLY A 88 -7.37 -2.60 -14.91
CA GLY A 88 -7.90 -3.35 -16.05
C GLY A 88 -6.81 -3.73 -17.05
N GLU A 89 -6.49 -5.03 -17.18
CA GLU A 89 -5.57 -5.54 -18.21
C GLU A 89 -6.32 -5.93 -19.48
N GLU A 90 -5.83 -5.47 -20.63
CA GLU A 90 -6.22 -5.87 -21.97
C GLU A 90 -4.98 -6.38 -22.72
N ARG A 91 -5.10 -7.53 -23.39
CA ARG A 91 -4.03 -8.08 -24.23
C ARG A 91 -4.49 -8.12 -25.67
N THR A 92 -3.68 -7.54 -26.55
CA THR A 92 -3.87 -7.63 -27.99
C THR A 92 -2.67 -8.31 -28.61
N TYR A 93 -2.91 -9.06 -29.67
CA TYR A 93 -1.86 -9.76 -30.41
C TYR A 93 -1.82 -9.17 -31.82
N ASP A 94 -0.68 -8.59 -32.17
CA ASP A 94 -0.42 -8.04 -33.50
C ASP A 94 0.43 -9.05 -34.27
N TYR A 95 -0.03 -9.44 -35.45
CA TYR A 95 0.70 -10.37 -36.29
C TYR A 95 1.33 -9.57 -37.43
N ASN A 96 2.64 -9.37 -37.34
CA ASN A 96 3.43 -8.94 -38.50
C ASN A 96 3.95 -10.18 -39.24
N ASP A 97 4.35 -10.02 -40.50
CA ASP A 97 4.64 -11.12 -41.46
C ASP A 97 5.63 -12.20 -40.97
N GLU A 98 6.34 -12.02 -39.84
CA GLU A 98 7.28 -13.00 -39.29
C GLU A 98 7.19 -13.22 -37.76
N THR A 99 6.45 -12.41 -37.00
CA THR A 99 6.39 -12.51 -35.52
C THR A 99 5.01 -12.13 -34.94
N LEU A 100 4.60 -12.87 -33.91
CA LEU A 100 3.46 -12.51 -33.05
C LEU A 100 3.95 -11.57 -31.94
N GLU A 101 3.55 -10.30 -31.99
CA GLU A 101 3.83 -9.34 -30.93
C GLU A 101 2.66 -9.27 -29.95
N GLU A 102 2.91 -9.56 -28.68
CA GLU A 102 1.94 -9.35 -27.60
C GLU A 102 2.03 -7.90 -27.11
N LYS A 103 0.92 -7.16 -27.20
CA LYS A 103 0.76 -5.83 -26.64
C LYS A 103 -0.15 -5.91 -25.42
N VAL A 104 0.41 -5.68 -24.25
CA VAL A 104 -0.33 -5.61 -22.98
C VAL A 104 -0.65 -4.15 -22.72
N THR A 105 -1.92 -3.82 -22.54
CA THR A 105 -2.39 -2.50 -22.15
C THR A 105 -3.09 -2.60 -20.80
N ILE A 106 -2.78 -1.71 -19.88
CA ILE A 106 -3.42 -1.68 -18.57
C ILE A 106 -3.97 -0.28 -18.30
N ASP A 107 -5.26 -0.19 -17.99
CA ASP A 107 -5.97 1.09 -17.78
C ASP A 107 -5.75 2.10 -18.93
N GLY A 108 -5.58 1.60 -20.16
CA GLY A 108 -5.28 2.40 -21.35
C GLY A 108 -3.80 2.73 -21.59
N TYR A 109 -2.88 2.24 -20.76
CA TYR A 109 -1.43 2.42 -20.92
C TYR A 109 -0.77 1.16 -21.47
N GLU A 110 -0.09 1.27 -22.62
CA GLU A 110 0.70 0.18 -23.19
C GLU A 110 1.92 -0.10 -22.30
N ILE A 111 2.09 -1.36 -21.91
CA ILE A 111 3.17 -1.81 -21.05
C ILE A 111 4.40 -2.15 -21.91
N PRO A 112 5.57 -1.57 -21.61
CA PRO A 112 6.81 -1.97 -22.26
C PRO A 112 7.10 -3.46 -22.08
N SER A 113 7.52 -4.14 -23.15
CA SER A 113 7.78 -5.58 -23.18
C SER A 113 8.85 -6.06 -22.18
N GLY A 114 9.73 -5.16 -21.71
CA GLY A 114 10.70 -5.45 -20.64
C GLY A 114 10.07 -5.64 -19.25
N ILE A 115 8.82 -5.21 -19.04
CA ILE A 115 8.12 -5.31 -17.75
C ILE A 115 7.29 -6.59 -17.69
N THR A 116 7.94 -7.65 -17.20
CA THR A 116 7.37 -9.00 -17.20
C THR A 116 6.66 -9.37 -15.90
N THR A 117 7.00 -8.70 -14.79
CA THR A 117 6.41 -8.99 -13.47
C THR A 117 5.10 -8.25 -13.28
N GLU A 118 4.17 -8.89 -12.56
CA GLU A 118 2.87 -8.31 -12.23
C GLU A 118 3.00 -6.98 -11.47
N GLN A 119 3.83 -6.96 -10.42
CA GLN A 119 4.08 -5.76 -9.63
C GLN A 119 4.67 -4.64 -10.48
N GLY A 120 5.62 -4.94 -11.37
CA GLY A 120 6.23 -3.95 -12.26
C GLY A 120 5.21 -3.32 -13.22
N ARG A 121 4.21 -4.08 -13.68
CA ARG A 121 3.14 -3.57 -14.54
C ARG A 121 2.19 -2.63 -13.79
N GLN A 122 1.81 -2.99 -12.56
CA GLN A 122 0.98 -2.14 -11.69
C GLN A 122 1.70 -0.83 -11.32
N ASP A 123 2.99 -0.92 -11.02
CA ASP A 123 3.83 0.24 -10.72
C ASP A 123 3.94 1.19 -11.92
N TYR A 124 4.16 0.64 -13.12
CA TYR A 124 4.20 1.42 -14.37
C TYR A 124 2.90 2.18 -14.63
N VAL A 125 1.76 1.51 -14.46
CA VAL A 125 0.43 2.12 -14.69
C VAL A 125 0.14 3.20 -13.66
N THR A 126 0.48 2.94 -12.40
CA THR A 126 0.35 3.93 -11.32
C THR A 126 1.19 5.17 -11.62
N MET A 127 2.44 4.98 -12.06
CA MET A 127 3.31 6.07 -12.52
C MET A 127 2.67 6.87 -13.66
N LYS A 128 2.17 6.21 -14.70
CA LYS A 128 1.54 6.90 -15.83
C LYS A 128 0.29 7.68 -15.43
N LYS A 129 -0.51 7.16 -14.50
CA LYS A 129 -1.65 7.91 -13.93
C LYS A 129 -1.20 9.14 -13.13
N ILE A 130 -0.06 9.07 -12.44
CA ILE A 130 0.52 10.23 -11.72
C ILE A 130 1.05 11.27 -12.71
N GLU A 131 1.81 10.85 -13.72
CA GLU A 131 2.31 11.73 -14.79
C GLU A 131 1.17 12.45 -15.51
N ASP A 132 0.07 11.74 -15.80
CA ASP A 132 -1.13 12.28 -16.43
C ASP A 132 -2.00 13.11 -15.46
N GLY A 133 -1.62 13.21 -14.18
CA GLY A 133 -2.40 13.90 -13.14
C GLY A 133 -3.75 13.26 -12.81
N LYS A 134 -4.01 12.03 -13.29
CA LYS A 134 -5.23 11.25 -13.04
C LYS A 134 -5.22 10.55 -11.68
N MET A 135 -4.05 10.46 -11.06
CA MET A 135 -3.85 10.00 -9.69
C MET A 135 -2.92 10.98 -9.02
N LYS A 136 -3.31 11.50 -7.86
CA LYS A 136 -2.35 12.17 -6.99
C LYS A 136 -1.72 11.08 -6.14
N LEU A 137 -0.39 11.10 -6.00
CA LEU A 137 0.19 10.53 -4.80
C LEU A 137 -0.50 11.27 -3.66
N GLU A 138 -1.33 10.57 -2.89
CA GLU A 138 -1.61 11.07 -1.56
C GLU A 138 -0.24 11.28 -0.92
N GLU A 139 -0.03 12.45 -0.32
CA GLU A 139 1.01 12.64 0.67
C GLU A 139 0.68 11.66 1.81
N ASN A 140 0.93 10.37 1.59
CA ASN A 140 1.19 9.49 2.69
C ASN A 140 2.37 10.14 3.39
N ASN A 141 2.17 10.51 4.66
CA ASN A 141 3.23 10.85 5.61
C ASN A 141 4.22 9.66 5.71
N TRP A 142 4.96 9.38 4.65
CA TRP A 142 6.24 8.67 4.73
C TRP A 142 7.30 9.61 5.34
N GLU A 143 6.97 10.90 5.46
CA GLU A 143 7.60 11.78 6.41
C GLU A 143 7.37 11.23 7.82
N GLU A 144 8.47 10.76 8.44
CA GLU A 144 8.68 10.56 9.90
C GLU A 144 8.87 9.12 10.40
N GLU A 145 8.81 8.07 9.57
CA GLU A 145 9.15 6.73 10.05
C GLU A 145 10.67 6.53 10.11
N TRP A 146 11.20 6.42 11.33
CA TRP A 146 12.59 6.05 11.58
C TRP A 146 12.73 4.52 11.58
N TYR A 147 13.62 4.02 10.73
CA TYR A 147 14.02 2.63 10.63
C TYR A 147 15.27 2.35 11.46
N GLU A 148 15.38 1.13 11.98
CA GLU A 148 16.60 0.63 12.61
C GLU A 148 17.52 0.00 11.54
N GLY A 149 18.77 0.47 11.49
CA GLY A 149 19.83 -0.22 10.72
C GLY A 149 20.09 -1.62 11.27
N GLN A 150 20.51 -2.54 10.42
CA GLN A 150 20.65 -3.98 10.74
C GLN A 150 22.10 -4.44 10.88
N SER A 151 23.08 -3.56 10.71
CA SER A 151 24.50 -3.92 10.88
C SER A 151 24.83 -4.20 12.34
N GLU A 152 25.48 -5.35 12.59
CA GLU A 152 26.07 -5.68 13.90
C GLU A 152 27.32 -4.84 14.21
N GLU A 153 27.99 -4.31 13.18
CA GLU A 153 29.15 -3.42 13.33
C GLU A 153 28.71 -1.96 13.42
N LYS A 154 29.24 -1.22 14.41
CA LYS A 154 28.92 0.21 14.58
C LYS A 154 29.39 1.03 13.37
N THR A 155 28.45 1.71 12.72
CA THR A 155 28.69 2.63 11.60
C THR A 155 28.54 4.10 12.02
N ASP A 156 29.19 5.00 11.27
CA ASP A 156 28.99 6.46 11.34
C ASP A 156 28.92 7.03 9.91
N TRP A 157 27.92 6.57 9.17
CA TRP A 157 27.66 6.94 7.79
C TRP A 157 26.97 8.29 7.72
N LYS A 158 27.28 9.00 6.64
CA LYS A 158 26.71 10.32 6.34
C LYS A 158 25.44 10.17 5.53
N ASP A 159 24.54 11.14 5.69
CA ASP A 159 23.40 11.36 4.82
C ASP A 159 23.80 11.21 3.34
N THR A 160 23.01 10.46 2.59
CA THR A 160 23.27 10.16 1.19
C THR A 160 22.00 10.34 0.37
N THR A 161 22.13 10.88 -0.84
CA THR A 161 21.01 11.12 -1.76
C THR A 161 21.15 10.23 -2.98
N PHE A 162 20.07 9.57 -3.35
CA PHE A 162 19.94 8.69 -4.51
C PHE A 162 19.04 9.39 -5.52
N ARG A 163 19.62 9.88 -6.62
CA ARG A 163 18.90 10.68 -7.63
C ARG A 163 18.16 9.75 -8.58
N CYS A 164 16.87 9.99 -8.82
CA CYS A 164 16.05 9.09 -9.63
C CYS A 164 16.56 8.96 -11.08
N GLU A 165 17.23 9.98 -11.62
CA GLU A 165 17.86 9.95 -12.94
C GLU A 165 19.04 8.96 -13.07
N GLU A 166 19.64 8.54 -11.95
CA GLU A 166 20.73 7.57 -11.91
C GLU A 166 20.22 6.12 -12.05
N PHE A 167 18.91 5.94 -12.03
CA PHE A 167 18.27 4.64 -12.05
C PHE A 167 17.26 4.55 -13.20
N GLU A 168 17.05 3.32 -13.70
CA GLU A 168 16.05 3.06 -14.74
C GLU A 168 14.62 3.40 -14.27
N PHE A 169 14.36 3.31 -12.95
CA PHE A 169 13.08 3.64 -12.33
C PHE A 169 13.30 4.40 -11.02
N TYR A 170 12.45 5.40 -10.73
CA TYR A 170 12.57 6.18 -9.48
C TYR A 170 12.51 5.32 -8.22
N ARG A 171 11.73 4.23 -8.22
CA ARG A 171 11.66 3.30 -7.06
C ARG A 171 12.97 2.54 -6.84
N ASN A 172 13.80 2.34 -7.86
CA ASN A 172 15.13 1.76 -7.66
C ASN A 172 16.02 2.71 -6.84
N ALA A 173 15.84 4.03 -6.97
CA ALA A 173 16.51 4.99 -6.10
C ALA A 173 15.99 4.90 -4.65
N PHE A 174 14.70 4.64 -4.45
CA PHE A 174 14.15 4.36 -3.12
C PHE A 174 14.72 3.06 -2.53
N TYR A 175 14.73 1.96 -3.28
CA TYR A 175 15.30 0.70 -2.79
C TYR A 175 16.79 0.82 -2.51
N ALA A 176 17.55 1.54 -3.34
CA ALA A 176 18.95 1.83 -3.07
C ALA A 176 19.13 2.64 -1.77
N ALA A 177 18.27 3.64 -1.54
CA ALA A 177 18.26 4.39 -0.29
C ALA A 177 17.91 3.51 0.92
N TYR A 178 16.93 2.62 0.76
CA TYR A 178 16.50 1.70 1.81
C TYR A 178 17.57 0.66 2.16
N ASP A 179 18.13 -0.02 1.17
CA ASP A 179 19.20 -1.00 1.33
C ASP A 179 20.44 -0.35 1.94
N PHE A 180 20.76 0.89 1.54
CA PHE A 180 21.84 1.67 2.15
C PHE A 180 21.57 1.99 3.62
N GLY A 181 20.35 2.39 3.98
CA GLY A 181 19.99 2.61 5.38
C GLY A 181 20.06 1.33 6.23
N GLN A 182 19.49 0.22 5.72
CA GLN A 182 19.49 -1.07 6.39
C GLN A 182 20.90 -1.62 6.64
N ALA A 183 21.83 -1.38 5.71
CA ALA A 183 23.22 -1.83 5.84
C ALA A 183 24.03 -1.07 6.90
N SER A 184 23.48 0.01 7.48
CA SER A 184 24.08 0.74 8.58
C SER A 184 23.72 0.14 9.95
N SER A 185 24.35 0.60 11.02
CA SER A 185 23.89 0.36 12.40
C SER A 185 23.16 1.57 13.00
N GLN A 186 22.93 2.61 12.21
CA GLN A 186 22.32 3.87 12.66
C GLN A 186 20.82 3.83 12.41
N ARG A 187 20.04 4.50 13.27
CA ARG A 187 18.66 4.83 12.95
C ARG A 187 18.63 5.77 11.77
N TYR A 188 17.74 5.52 10.82
CA TYR A 188 17.67 6.29 9.58
C TYR A 188 16.22 6.54 9.16
N LYS A 189 16.01 7.57 8.36
CA LYS A 189 14.75 7.80 7.64
C LYS A 189 15.05 8.11 6.18
N ILE A 190 14.04 7.93 5.32
CA ILE A 190 14.14 8.25 3.88
C ILE A 190 13.22 9.43 3.59
N GLU A 191 13.81 10.55 3.18
CA GLU A 191 13.08 11.74 2.74
C GLU A 191 12.92 11.72 1.23
N THR A 192 11.73 12.05 0.74
CA THR A 192 11.47 12.19 -0.70
C THR A 192 11.73 13.64 -1.12
N ILE A 193 12.55 13.83 -2.16
CA ILE A 193 12.86 15.15 -2.71
C ILE A 193 12.07 15.34 -4.01
N PHE A 194 11.29 16.42 -4.07
CA PHE A 194 10.52 16.81 -5.25
C PHE A 194 11.19 17.96 -6.01
N GLU A 195 11.21 17.86 -7.33
CA GLU A 195 11.54 18.96 -8.24
C GLU A 195 10.47 19.04 -9.33
N ASN A 196 9.99 20.25 -9.66
CA ASN A 196 8.94 20.46 -10.66
C ASN A 196 7.68 19.58 -10.46
N ASN A 197 7.28 19.33 -9.21
CA ASN A 197 6.13 18.48 -8.86
C ASN A 197 6.29 16.99 -9.26
N GLN A 198 7.54 16.54 -9.45
CA GLN A 198 7.92 15.15 -9.70
C GLN A 198 8.95 14.69 -8.65
N ILE A 199 9.01 13.40 -8.36
CA ILE A 199 10.02 12.84 -7.45
C ILE A 199 11.39 12.89 -8.15
N ALA A 200 12.32 13.64 -7.56
CA ALA A 200 13.67 13.85 -8.09
C ALA A 200 14.70 12.94 -7.43
N ALA A 201 14.56 12.65 -6.13
CA ALA A 201 15.51 11.84 -5.38
C ALA A 201 14.93 11.30 -4.07
N TYR A 202 15.65 10.35 -3.49
CA TYR A 202 15.45 9.87 -2.12
C TYR A 202 16.69 10.14 -1.29
N LYS A 203 16.54 10.74 -0.11
CA LYS A 203 17.65 11.06 0.79
C LYS A 203 17.55 10.22 2.05
N VAL A 204 18.60 9.45 2.33
CA VAL A 204 18.80 8.78 3.61
C VAL A 204 19.34 9.80 4.60
N VAL A 205 18.66 9.97 5.72
CA VAL A 205 19.07 10.83 6.83
C VAL A 205 19.29 9.97 8.06
N PHE A 206 20.50 10.02 8.63
CA PHE A 206 20.82 9.28 9.84
C PHE A 206 20.54 10.10 11.10
N GLU A 207 20.06 9.43 12.14
CA GLU A 207 19.90 10.04 13.45
C GLU A 207 21.29 10.35 14.01
N LYS A 208 21.52 11.60 14.39
CA LYS A 208 22.78 12.01 15.03
C LYS A 208 22.70 11.65 16.51
N GLU A 209 23.64 10.84 17.00
CA GLU A 209 23.83 10.69 18.44
C GLU A 209 24.17 12.08 19.01
N GLY A 210 23.38 12.55 19.99
CA GLY A 210 23.56 13.86 20.60
C GLY A 210 24.94 13.99 21.24
N GLU A 211 25.57 15.16 21.05
CA GLU A 211 26.77 15.60 21.79
C GLU A 211 26.51 15.71 23.31
#